data_AF-A0A1H3J276-F1
#
_entry.id   AF-A0A1H3J276-F1
#
_cell.length_a   1.000
_cell.length_b   1.000
_cell.length_c   1.000
_cell.angle_alpha   90.00
_cell.angle_beta   90.00
_cell.angle_gamma   90.00
#
_symmetry.space_group_name_H-M   'P 1'
#
loop_
_entity.id
_entity.type
_entity.pdbx_description
1 polymer ?
#
loop_
_entity_poly.entity_id
_entity_poly.type
_entity_poly.pdbx_seq_one_letter_code
_entity_poly.pdbx_strand_id
1 'polypeptide(L)'
;MRIPQKTAASQQREELADIIKKDVRDCYQCMKCSSGCPFADEMDYMPHQMMWLTNLGLYEKVLNSKSLWICASCLACSSRCPRDIEPAKVMEGFRAMILRERGRTNVSAEIPAGVPRQAVIANMRKFRR
;
A
#
# COMPACT_ATOMS: atom_id res chain seq x y z
N MET A 1 19.50 -14.71 28.55
CA MET A 1 18.55 -13.66 28.10
C MET A 1 18.13 -14.01 26.68
N ARG A 2 16.98 -14.68 26.49
CA ARG A 2 16.47 -15.00 25.15
C ARG A 2 15.75 -13.76 24.62
N ILE A 3 16.28 -13.17 23.55
CA ILE A 3 15.57 -12.12 22.81
C ILE A 3 14.30 -12.79 22.24
N PRO A 4 13.10 -12.27 22.51
CA PRO A 4 11.88 -12.87 21.98
C PRO A 4 11.92 -12.78 20.45
N GLN A 5 11.67 -13.92 19.79
CA GLN A 5 11.57 -14.00 18.34
C GLN A 5 10.49 -13.03 17.85
N LYS A 6 10.80 -12.23 16.82
CA LYS A 6 9.90 -11.24 16.21
C LYS A 6 8.56 -11.90 15.83
N THR A 7 7.44 -11.29 16.21
CA THR A 7 6.10 -11.73 15.75
C THR A 7 5.93 -11.43 14.26
N ALA A 8 5.09 -12.19 13.55
CA ALA A 8 4.82 -11.98 12.13
C ALA A 8 4.42 -10.52 11.81
N ALA A 9 3.63 -9.90 12.69
CA ALA A 9 3.27 -8.49 12.59
C ALA A 9 4.46 -7.54 12.73
N SER A 10 5.43 -7.83 13.60
CA SER A 10 6.63 -7.00 13.73
C SER A 10 7.54 -7.07 12.49
N GLN A 11 7.59 -8.23 11.81
CA GLN A 11 8.35 -8.40 10.58
C GLN A 11 7.71 -7.66 9.40
N GLN A 12 6.38 -7.79 9.24
CA GLN A 12 5.62 -7.08 8.20
C GLN A 12 5.72 -5.56 8.36
N ARG A 13 5.77 -5.09 9.60
CA ARG A 13 5.95 -3.67 9.91
C ARG A 13 7.32 -3.15 9.51
N GLU A 14 8.37 -3.92 9.78
CA GLU A 14 9.74 -3.56 9.42
C GLU A 14 9.91 -3.53 7.90
N GLU A 15 9.38 -4.54 7.19
CA GLU A 15 9.38 -4.55 5.73
C GLU A 15 8.58 -3.37 5.14
N LEU A 16 7.44 -3.02 5.74
CA LEU A 16 6.69 -1.85 5.32
C LEU A 16 7.47 -0.55 5.61
N ALA A 17 8.13 -0.45 6.76
CA ALA A 17 8.96 0.69 7.14
C ALA A 17 10.15 0.90 6.19
N ASP A 18 10.73 -0.18 5.65
CA ASP A 18 11.77 -0.08 4.62
C ASP A 18 11.24 0.53 3.31
N ILE A 19 9.94 0.39 3.04
CA ILE A 19 9.29 0.90 1.82
C ILE A 19 8.82 2.35 2.00
N ILE A 20 8.29 2.70 3.16
CA ILE A 20 7.66 4.01 3.41
C ILE A 20 8.60 4.99 4.11
N LYS A 21 8.62 6.25 3.68
CA LYS A 21 9.50 7.27 4.29
C LYS A 21 8.98 7.78 5.64
N LYS A 22 7.66 7.72 5.86
CA LYS A 22 6.98 8.28 7.02
C LYS A 22 6.09 7.25 7.68
N ASP A 23 6.09 7.24 9.00
CA ASP A 23 5.36 6.26 9.79
C ASP A 23 3.84 6.48 9.67
N VAL A 24 3.09 5.40 9.45
CA VAL A 24 1.62 5.42 9.37
C VAL A 24 1.00 5.84 10.71
N ARG A 25 1.72 5.71 11.83
CA ARG A 25 1.31 6.20 13.15
C ARG A 25 1.05 7.70 13.22
N ASP A 26 1.61 8.49 12.30
CA ASP A 26 1.31 9.92 12.19
C ASP A 26 -0.13 10.21 11.72
N CYS A 27 -0.86 9.18 11.27
CA CYS A 27 -2.20 9.33 10.73
C CYS A 27 -3.23 9.58 11.84
N TYR A 28 -3.79 10.79 11.87
CA TYR A 28 -4.88 11.16 12.79
C TYR A 28 -6.29 10.92 12.21
N GLN A 29 -6.44 10.14 11.14
CA GLN A 29 -7.74 9.75 10.57
C GLN A 29 -8.62 10.90 10.04
N CYS A 30 -8.01 11.89 9.36
CA CYS A 30 -8.75 13.02 8.76
C CYS A 30 -9.67 12.68 7.57
N MET A 31 -9.65 11.45 7.07
CA MET A 31 -10.43 10.97 5.91
C MET A 31 -10.22 11.68 4.56
N LYS A 32 -9.36 12.72 4.45
CA LYS A 32 -9.08 13.42 3.17
C LYS A 32 -8.61 12.48 2.04
N CYS A 33 -7.86 11.44 2.39
CA CYS A 33 -7.41 10.44 1.43
C CYS A 33 -8.56 9.65 0.79
N SER A 34 -9.60 9.34 1.56
CA SER A 34 -10.79 8.62 1.07
C SER A 34 -11.71 9.54 0.30
N SER A 35 -11.95 10.76 0.79
CA SER A 35 -12.74 11.77 0.06
C SER A 35 -12.10 12.14 -1.29
N GLY A 36 -10.78 12.07 -1.43
CA GLY A 36 -10.08 12.32 -2.69
C GLY A 36 -9.92 11.09 -3.59
N CYS A 37 -10.36 9.90 -3.18
CA CYS A 37 -10.17 8.68 -3.96
C CYS A 37 -11.36 8.47 -4.92
N PRO A 38 -11.11 8.40 -6.25
CA PRO A 38 -12.18 8.19 -7.22
C PRO A 38 -12.75 6.76 -7.23
N PHE A 39 -12.10 5.84 -6.51
CA PHE A 39 -12.49 4.43 -6.42
C PHE A 39 -12.88 4.03 -5.00
N ALA A 40 -13.27 5.01 -4.16
CA ALA A 40 -13.54 4.77 -2.75
C ALA A 40 -14.74 3.83 -2.54
N ASP A 41 -15.73 3.91 -3.43
CA ASP A 41 -17.00 3.20 -3.29
C ASP A 41 -16.89 1.72 -3.70
N GLU A 42 -15.92 1.39 -4.56
CA GLU A 42 -15.64 0.01 -4.99
C GLU A 42 -14.74 -0.75 -4.02
N MET A 43 -14.02 -0.02 -3.15
CA MET A 43 -13.07 -0.55 -2.17
C MET A 43 -13.78 -1.23 -0.99
N ASP A 44 -13.26 -2.37 -0.54
CA ASP A 44 -13.75 -3.02 0.69
C ASP A 44 -13.27 -2.28 1.95
N TYR A 45 -12.08 -1.69 1.88
CA TYR A 45 -11.60 -0.71 2.85
C TYR A 45 -11.11 0.54 2.13
N MET A 46 -11.72 1.68 2.43
CA MET A 46 -11.29 2.97 1.91
C MET A 46 -9.87 3.31 2.39
N PRO A 47 -9.16 4.24 1.72
CA PRO A 47 -7.77 4.57 2.06
C PRO A 47 -7.51 4.93 3.53
N HIS A 48 -8.38 5.67 4.21
CA HIS A 48 -8.21 5.99 5.64
C HIS A 48 -8.33 4.74 6.52
N GLN A 49 -9.26 3.83 6.20
CA GLN A 49 -9.45 2.56 6.89
C GLN A 49 -8.23 1.66 6.69
N MET A 50 -7.64 1.65 5.50
CA MET A 50 -6.38 0.94 5.25
C MET A 50 -5.25 1.48 6.13
N MET A 51 -5.14 2.80 6.30
CA MET A 51 -4.17 3.39 7.23
C MET A 51 -4.46 3.01 8.68
N TRP A 52 -5.74 2.98 9.07
CA TRP A 52 -6.17 2.58 10.41
C TRP A 52 -5.80 1.12 10.72
N LEU A 53 -6.15 0.19 9.82
CA LEU A 53 -5.81 -1.24 9.96
C LEU A 53 -4.29 -1.45 10.04
N THR A 54 -3.55 -0.71 9.22
CA THR A 54 -2.07 -0.70 9.23
C THR A 54 -1.53 -0.20 10.56
N ASN A 55 -2.11 0.87 11.12
CA ASN A 55 -1.72 1.42 12.41
C ASN A 55 -2.00 0.46 13.57
N LEU A 56 -3.11 -0.27 13.49
CA LEU A 56 -3.47 -1.32 14.45
C LEU A 56 -2.65 -2.61 14.30
N GLY A 57 -1.78 -2.71 13.29
CA GLY A 57 -1.00 -3.92 13.02
C GLY A 57 -1.83 -5.09 12.48
N LEU A 58 -3.05 -4.83 11.98
CA LEU A 58 -3.94 -5.84 11.41
C LEU A 58 -3.57 -6.14 9.94
N TYR A 59 -2.29 -6.46 9.70
CA TYR A 59 -1.72 -6.63 8.36
C TYR A 59 -2.39 -7.74 7.56
N GLU A 60 -2.81 -8.82 8.20
CA GLU A 60 -3.53 -9.91 7.53
C GLU A 60 -4.82 -9.41 6.85
N LYS A 61 -5.57 -8.52 7.50
CA LYS A 61 -6.78 -7.92 6.90
C LYS A 61 -6.43 -7.03 5.70
N VAL A 62 -5.33 -6.29 5.81
CA VAL A 62 -4.84 -5.42 4.74
C VAL A 62 -4.36 -6.24 3.54
N LEU A 63 -3.59 -7.30 3.77
CA LEU A 63 -3.03 -8.16 2.72
C LEU A 63 -4.13 -8.94 1.97
N ASN A 64 -5.22 -9.29 2.65
CA ASN A 64 -6.37 -9.98 2.04
C ASN A 64 -7.41 -9.04 1.43
N SER A 65 -7.24 -7.72 1.53
CA SER A 65 -8.20 -6.73 1.05
C SER A 65 -8.19 -6.59 -0.48
N LYS A 66 -9.39 -6.47 -1.06
CA LYS A 66 -9.57 -6.18 -2.49
C LYS A 66 -9.12 -4.76 -2.85
N SER A 67 -9.18 -3.81 -1.90
CA SER A 67 -8.74 -2.43 -2.09
C SER A 67 -7.32 -2.30 -2.60
N LEU A 68 -6.42 -3.22 -2.26
CA LEU A 68 -5.06 -3.23 -2.80
C LEU A 68 -5.04 -3.26 -4.33
N TRP A 69 -5.94 -4.04 -4.94
CA TRP A 69 -6.01 -4.26 -6.39
C TRP A 69 -6.96 -3.31 -7.11
N ILE A 70 -7.90 -2.70 -6.38
CA ILE A 70 -8.74 -1.61 -6.89
C ILE A 70 -7.96 -0.28 -6.96
N CYS A 71 -6.99 -0.10 -6.05
CA CYS A 71 -6.17 1.10 -6.01
C CYS A 71 -5.42 1.36 -7.33
N ALA A 72 -5.84 2.39 -8.06
CA ALA A 72 -5.23 2.79 -9.33
C ALA A 72 -3.85 3.46 -9.22
N SER A 73 -3.30 3.59 -8.00
CA SER A 73 -1.99 4.22 -7.76
C SER A 73 -1.85 5.64 -8.33
N CYS A 74 -2.96 6.39 -8.37
CA CYS A 74 -3.02 7.74 -8.94
C CYS A 74 -2.38 8.82 -8.07
N LEU A 75 -1.95 8.49 -6.85
CA LEU A 75 -1.31 9.38 -5.86
C LEU A 75 -2.21 10.51 -5.30
N ALA A 76 -3.50 10.57 -5.65
CA ALA A 76 -4.42 11.61 -5.18
C ALA A 76 -4.54 11.68 -3.64
N CYS A 77 -4.45 10.53 -2.96
CA CYS A 77 -4.49 10.48 -1.51
C CYS A 77 -3.21 11.02 -0.85
N SER A 78 -2.05 10.77 -1.44
CA SER A 78 -0.76 11.27 -0.94
C SER A 78 -0.65 12.78 -1.09
N SER A 79 -1.07 13.33 -2.24
CA SER A 79 -0.99 14.79 -2.48
C SER A 79 -1.89 15.64 -1.58
N ARG A 80 -2.90 15.03 -0.95
CA ARG A 80 -3.85 15.71 -0.07
C ARG A 80 -3.57 15.50 1.41
N CYS A 81 -2.59 14.68 1.78
CA CYS A 81 -2.34 14.34 3.17
C CYS A 81 -1.72 15.53 3.93
N PRO A 82 -2.39 16.10 4.95
CA PRO A 82 -1.84 17.23 5.71
C PRO A 82 -0.70 16.82 6.65
N ARG A 83 -0.54 15.52 6.88
CA ARG A 83 0.57 14.95 7.67
C ARG A 83 1.72 14.49 6.80
N ASP A 84 1.65 14.67 5.48
CA ASP A 84 2.67 14.21 4.54
C ASP A 84 2.92 12.69 4.66
N ILE A 85 1.87 11.95 4.99
CA ILE A 85 1.87 10.50 4.88
C ILE A 85 1.61 10.18 3.41
N GLU A 86 2.18 9.10 2.92
CA GLU A 86 1.99 8.64 1.55
C GLU A 86 1.07 7.40 1.49
N PRO A 87 -0.27 7.51 1.69
CA PRO A 87 -1.17 6.34 1.63
C PRO A 87 -1.02 5.52 0.36
N ALA A 88 -0.77 6.18 -0.79
CA ALA A 88 -0.54 5.44 -2.04
C ALA A 88 0.70 4.55 -1.96
N LYS A 89 1.77 5.02 -1.30
CA LYS A 89 3.01 4.25 -1.11
C LYS A 89 2.83 3.11 -0.12
N VAL A 90 2.02 3.31 0.92
CA VAL A 90 1.64 2.25 1.86
C VAL A 90 0.90 1.13 1.12
N MET A 91 -0.10 1.47 0.29
CA MET A 91 -0.84 0.51 -0.54
C MET A 91 0.07 -0.23 -1.52
N GLU A 92 1.02 0.48 -2.14
CA GLU A 92 2.04 -0.14 -3.00
C GLU A 92 2.98 -1.06 -2.22
N GLY A 93 3.34 -0.70 -0.99
CA GLY A 93 4.19 -1.52 -0.12
C GLY A 93 3.57 -2.89 0.14
N PHE A 94 2.29 -2.92 0.52
CA PHE A 94 1.57 -4.18 0.70
C PHE A 94 1.47 -5.00 -0.59
N ARG A 95 1.25 -4.36 -1.74
CA ARG A 95 1.29 -5.06 -3.03
C ARG A 95 2.67 -5.64 -3.34
N ALA A 96 3.74 -4.90 -3.05
CA ALA A 96 5.10 -5.37 -3.25
C ALA A 96 5.41 -6.58 -2.35
N MET A 97 4.97 -6.57 -1.09
CA MET A 97 5.09 -7.71 -0.18
C MET A 97 4.42 -8.97 -0.74
N ILE A 98 3.15 -8.85 -1.20
CA ILE A 98 2.41 -9.97 -1.82
C ILE A 98 3.12 -10.48 -3.08
N LEU A 99 3.62 -9.58 -3.92
CA LEU A 99 4.31 -9.98 -5.16
C LEU A 99 5.64 -10.68 -4.89
N ARG A 100 6.41 -10.21 -3.90
CA ARG A 100 7.66 -10.85 -3.47
C ARG A 100 7.41 -12.24 -2.91
N GLU A 101 6.39 -12.41 -2.07
CA GLU A 101 5.98 -13.70 -1.53
C GLU A 101 5.62 -14.70 -2.65
N ARG A 102 5.00 -14.21 -3.73
CA ARG A 102 4.65 -15.02 -4.91
C ARG A 102 5.78 -15.19 -5.93
N GLY A 103 7.01 -14.74 -5.62
CA GLY A 103 8.15 -14.80 -6.53
C GLY A 103 8.04 -13.93 -7.78
N ARG A 104 7.08 -13.00 -7.83
CA ARG A 104 6.91 -12.05 -8.93
C ARG A 104 7.74 -10.81 -8.67
N THR A 105 9.04 -10.88 -8.98
CA THR A 105 10.03 -9.83 -8.71
C THR A 105 10.51 -9.09 -9.97
N ASN A 106 9.95 -9.41 -11.13
CA ASN A 106 10.29 -8.80 -12.42
C ASN A 106 9.05 -8.22 -13.14
N VAL A 107 9.30 -7.27 -14.03
CA VAL A 107 8.31 -6.71 -14.96
C VAL A 107 8.61 -7.25 -16.35
N SER A 108 7.59 -7.73 -17.05
CA SER A 108 7.73 -8.02 -18.49
C SER A 108 7.93 -6.71 -19.25
N ALA A 109 8.89 -6.71 -20.19
CA ALA A 109 9.06 -5.59 -21.12
C ALA A 109 7.88 -5.46 -22.09
N GLU A 110 7.15 -6.56 -22.31
CA GLU A 110 5.97 -6.59 -23.17
C GLU A 110 4.75 -6.04 -22.43
N ILE A 111 4.15 -4.99 -23.00
CA ILE A 111 2.93 -4.37 -22.50
C ILE A 111 1.77 -4.88 -23.37
N PRO A 112 0.80 -5.62 -22.79
CA PRO A 112 -0.36 -6.08 -23.55
C PRO A 112 -1.16 -4.90 -24.13
N ALA A 113 -1.74 -5.10 -25.33
CA ALA A 113 -2.59 -4.11 -25.95
C ALA A 113 -3.83 -3.82 -25.07
N GLY A 114 -4.27 -2.55 -25.04
CA GLY A 114 -5.43 -2.12 -24.26
C GLY A 114 -5.18 -1.87 -22.77
N VAL A 115 -3.95 -2.09 -22.26
CA VAL A 115 -3.62 -1.77 -20.88
C VAL A 115 -3.55 -0.25 -20.68
N PRO A 116 -4.27 0.32 -19.68
CA PRO A 116 -4.18 1.73 -19.38
C PRO A 116 -2.77 2.14 -18.99
N ARG A 117 -2.28 3.29 -19.48
CA ARG A 117 -0.94 3.83 -19.15
C ARG A 117 -0.70 3.92 -17.64
N GLN A 118 -1.75 4.23 -16.88
CA GLN A 118 -1.68 4.28 -15.42
C GLN A 118 -1.30 2.92 -14.80
N ALA A 119 -1.83 1.82 -15.34
CA ALA A 119 -1.50 0.47 -14.88
C ALA A 119 -0.05 0.09 -15.21
N VAL A 120 0.45 0.50 -16.38
CA VAL A 120 1.87 0.31 -16.75
C VAL A 120 2.80 1.02 -15.76
N ILE A 121 2.55 2.31 -15.51
CA ILE A 121 3.36 3.12 -14.58
C ILE A 121 3.27 2.55 -13.15
N ALA A 122 2.07 2.21 -12.69
CA ALA A 122 1.86 1.61 -11.37
C ALA A 122 2.62 0.28 -11.24
N ASN A 123 2.63 -0.55 -12.29
CA ASN A 123 3.39 -1.78 -12.30
C ASN A 123 4.89 -1.50 -12.19
N MET A 124 5.44 -0.65 -13.06
CA MET A 124 6.88 -0.34 -13.06
C MET A 124 7.37 0.25 -11.73
N ARG A 125 6.56 1.06 -11.03
CA ARG A 125 6.92 1.64 -9.73
C ARG A 125 7.16 0.61 -8.62
N LYS A 126 6.54 -0.57 -8.70
CA LYS A 126 6.68 -1.64 -7.68
C LYS A 126 8.04 -2.32 -7.71
N PHE A 127 8.73 -2.27 -8.85
CA PHE A 127 9.98 -2.97 -9.09
C PHE A 127 11.20 -2.06 -9.13
N ARG A 128 10.97 -0.74 -8.97
CA ARG A 128 12.05 0.23 -8.78
C ARG A 128 12.44 0.23 -7.31
N ARG A 129 13.60 -0.37 -6.99
CA ARG A 129 14.25 -0.25 -5.68
C ARG A 129 14.66 1.18 -5.41
#